data_AF-A0A5M3Y1C8-F1
#
_entry.id   AF-A0A5M3Y1C8-F1
#
_cell.length_a   1.000
_cell.length_b   1.000
_cell.length_c   1.000
_cell.angle_alpha   90.00
_cell.angle_beta   90.00
_cell.angle_gamma   90.00
#
_symmetry.space_group_name_H-M   'P 1'
#
loop_
_entity.id
_entity.type
_entity.pdbx_description
1 polymer ?
#
loop_
_entity_poly.entity_id
_entity_poly.type
_entity_poly.pdbx_seq_one_letter_code
_entity_poly.pdbx_strand_id
1 'polypeptide(L)'
;MSAHAGHETPEPRVPRTADGIAAALSGSRRMEFYRQLGTAPMGQVEAVLRRWWAEAMLDSDPAVKDVERELRQGRARAGTPIEDVFPDWNDHVARARARRE
;
A
#
# COMPACT_ATOMS: atom_id res chain seq x y z
N MET A 1 4.06 -1.49 -41.29
CA MET A 1 4.77 -1.02 -40.08
C MET A 1 3.83 -1.25 -38.92
N SER A 2 4.01 -2.33 -38.16
CA SER A 2 3.14 -2.66 -37.03
C SER A 2 3.81 -2.21 -35.74
N ALA A 3 3.30 -1.13 -35.14
CA ALA A 3 3.72 -0.68 -33.82
C ALA A 3 3.14 -1.63 -32.77
N HIS A 4 3.99 -2.41 -32.10
CA HIS A 4 3.62 -3.05 -30.85
C HIS A 4 3.62 -1.98 -29.76
N ALA A 5 2.43 -1.52 -29.36
CA ALA A 5 2.27 -0.81 -28.12
C ALA A 5 2.60 -1.79 -26.99
N GLY A 6 3.83 -1.74 -26.49
CA GLY A 6 4.23 -2.45 -25.29
C GLY A 6 3.36 -1.96 -24.14
N HIS A 7 2.48 -2.82 -23.64
CA HIS A 7 1.88 -2.64 -22.32
C HIS A 7 3.02 -2.78 -21.30
N GLU A 8 3.75 -1.69 -21.04
CA GLU A 8 4.65 -1.59 -19.91
C GLU A 8 3.77 -1.58 -18.65
N THR A 9 3.57 -2.74 -18.03
CA THR A 9 3.05 -2.79 -16.67
C THR A 9 4.02 -2.00 -15.78
N PRO A 10 3.60 -0.89 -15.16
CA PRO A 10 4.50 -0.09 -14.33
C PRO A 10 5.04 -0.98 -13.21
N GLU A 11 6.37 -0.99 -13.06
CA GLU A 11 6.99 -1.72 -11.97
C GLU A 11 6.41 -1.24 -10.63
N PRO A 12 6.13 -2.15 -9.69
CA PRO A 12 5.60 -1.76 -8.39
C PRO A 12 6.59 -0.84 -7.67
N ARG A 13 6.08 0.26 -7.10
CA ARG A 13 6.88 1.26 -6.35
C ARG A 13 7.76 0.62 -5.26
N VAL A 14 7.28 -0.46 -4.65
CA VAL A 14 8.02 -1.26 -3.68
C VAL A 14 8.38 -2.61 -4.30
N PRO A 15 9.67 -2.94 -4.41
CA PRO A 15 10.10 -4.28 -4.81
C PRO A 15 9.55 -5.35 -3.87
N ARG A 16 9.13 -6.51 -4.42
CA ARG A 16 8.60 -7.65 -3.64
C ARG A 16 9.70 -8.49 -3.00
N THR A 17 10.61 -7.83 -2.30
CA THR A 17 11.70 -8.45 -1.54
C THR A 17 11.65 -7.96 -0.10
N ALA A 18 12.19 -8.73 0.84
CA ALA A 18 12.22 -8.33 2.24
C ALA A 18 12.93 -6.96 2.42
N ASP A 19 14.03 -6.75 1.69
CA ASP A 19 14.79 -5.49 1.72
C ASP A 19 14.01 -4.33 1.08
N GLY A 20 13.33 -4.57 -0.04
CA GLY A 20 12.50 -3.55 -0.70
C GLY A 20 11.35 -3.10 0.20
N ILE A 21 10.69 -4.05 0.86
CA ILE A 21 9.64 -3.79 1.85
C ILE A 21 10.21 -2.99 3.02
N ALA A 22 11.32 -3.44 3.61
CA ALA A 22 11.94 -2.77 4.75
C ALA A 22 12.35 -1.33 4.43
N ALA A 23 12.96 -1.09 3.26
CA ALA A 23 13.42 0.23 2.83
C ALA A 23 12.27 1.24 2.69
N ALA A 24 11.09 0.79 2.23
CA ALA A 24 9.92 1.63 2.04
C ALA A 24 9.17 1.97 3.35
N LEU A 25 9.36 1.18 4.42
CA LEU A 25 8.71 1.42 5.70
C LEU A 25 9.45 2.46 6.54
N SER A 26 8.67 3.24 7.31
CA SER A 26 9.18 4.08 8.40
C SER A 26 9.92 3.25 9.48
N GLY A 27 10.80 3.88 10.26
CA GLY A 27 11.68 3.18 11.21
C GLY A 27 10.94 2.29 12.21
N SER A 28 9.85 2.76 12.82
CA SER A 28 9.05 1.97 13.76
C SER A 28 8.36 0.78 13.09
N ARG A 29 7.78 0.98 11.90
CA ARG A 29 7.13 -0.08 11.12
C ARG A 29 8.12 -1.11 10.60
N ARG A 30 9.32 -0.68 10.23
CA ARG A 30 10.42 -1.56 9.79
C ARG A 30 10.85 -2.51 10.91
N MET A 31 10.95 -2.03 12.15
CA MET A 31 11.27 -2.89 13.30
C MET A 31 10.19 -3.94 13.56
N GLU A 32 8.92 -3.53 13.46
CA GLU A 32 7.78 -4.44 13.62
C GLU A 32 7.71 -5.48 12.49
N PHE A 33 8.04 -5.09 11.26
CA PHE A 33 8.19 -6.00 10.13
C PHE A 33 9.25 -7.08 10.41
N TYR A 34 10.46 -6.68 10.80
CA TYR A 34 11.52 -7.66 11.12
C TYR A 34 11.15 -8.58 12.27
N ARG A 35 10.49 -8.04 13.31
CA ARG A 35 9.99 -8.83 14.44
C ARG A 35 9.00 -9.90 13.99
N GLN A 36 8.00 -9.53 13.20
CA GLN A 36 7.01 -10.49 12.69
C GLN A 36 7.64 -11.50 11.74
N LEU A 37 8.53 -11.07 10.85
CA LEU A 37 9.22 -11.96 9.91
C LEU A 37 10.10 -12.98 10.64
N GLY A 38 10.85 -12.55 11.66
CA GLY A 38 11.75 -13.42 12.42
C GLY A 38 11.04 -14.37 13.39
N THR A 39 9.79 -14.10 13.74
CA THR A 39 8.99 -14.94 14.66
C THR A 39 7.93 -15.78 13.94
N ALA A 40 7.72 -15.55 12.65
CA ALA A 40 6.73 -16.27 11.87
C ALA A 40 7.15 -17.74 11.65
N PRO A 41 6.22 -18.70 11.78
CA PRO A 41 6.44 -20.06 11.29
C PRO A 41 6.79 -20.03 9.80
N MET A 42 7.66 -20.94 9.35
CA MET A 42 8.13 -20.99 7.95
C MET A 42 6.97 -21.04 6.94
N GLY A 43 5.89 -21.78 7.26
CA GLY A 43 4.69 -21.85 6.42
C GLY A 43 3.85 -20.56 6.35
N GLN A 44 4.19 -19.53 7.12
CA GLN A 44 3.49 -18.24 7.18
C GLN A 44 4.35 -17.07 6.70
N VAL A 45 5.63 -17.29 6.37
CA VAL A 45 6.56 -16.24 5.93
C VAL A 45 6.03 -15.49 4.71
N GLU A 46 5.48 -16.21 3.72
CA GLU A 46 4.92 -15.58 2.52
C GLU A 46 3.72 -14.68 2.86
N ALA A 47 2.84 -15.10 3.76
CA ALA A 47 1.69 -14.31 4.18
C ALA A 47 2.11 -13.01 4.89
N VAL A 48 3.15 -13.09 5.74
CA VAL A 48 3.76 -11.93 6.39
C VAL A 48 4.35 -10.98 5.34
N LEU A 49 5.15 -11.49 4.40
CA LEU A 49 5.73 -10.67 3.33
C LEU A 49 4.66 -9.99 2.47
N ARG A 50 3.60 -10.72 2.07
CA ARG A 50 2.49 -10.16 1.29
C ARG A 50 1.77 -9.04 2.03
N ARG A 51 1.47 -9.24 3.32
CA ARG A 51 0.83 -8.21 4.15
C ARG A 51 1.70 -6.96 4.24
N TRP A 52 2.97 -7.13 4.58
CA TRP A 52 3.89 -6.00 4.76
C TRP A 52 4.23 -5.28 3.45
N TRP A 53 4.21 -5.99 2.32
CA TRP A 53 4.31 -5.35 1.02
C TRP A 53 3.11 -4.43 0.73
N ALA A 54 1.89 -4.82 1.09
CA ALA A 54 0.72 -3.94 0.96
C ALA A 54 0.85 -2.68 1.83
N GLU A 55 1.31 -2.83 3.08
CA GLU A 55 1.58 -1.70 3.97
C GLU A 55 2.68 -0.79 3.42
N ALA A 56 3.75 -1.35 2.88
CA ALA A 56 4.83 -0.59 2.25
C ALA A 56 4.38 0.15 0.99
N MET A 57 3.47 -0.43 0.20
CA MET A 57 2.88 0.23 -0.97
C MET A 57 2.03 1.45 -0.59
N LEU A 58 1.35 1.40 0.58
CA LEU A 58 0.60 2.52 1.15
C LEU A 58 1.54 3.59 1.73
N ASP A 59 2.54 3.18 2.51
CA ASP A 59 3.53 4.08 3.10
C ASP A 59 4.36 4.81 2.02
N SER A 60 4.55 4.20 0.84
CA SER A 60 5.26 4.80 -0.30
C SER A 60 4.34 5.58 -1.26
N ASP A 61 3.04 5.65 -1.00
CA ASP A 61 2.12 6.36 -1.88
C ASP A 61 2.27 7.89 -1.75
N PRO A 62 2.62 8.61 -2.84
CA PRO A 62 2.74 10.06 -2.80
C PRO A 62 1.46 10.77 -2.35
N ALA A 63 0.28 10.26 -2.73
CA ALA A 63 -0.99 10.88 -2.35
C ALA A 63 -1.21 10.81 -0.83
N VAL A 64 -0.84 9.70 -0.20
CA VAL A 64 -0.89 9.54 1.27
C VAL A 64 0.09 10.51 1.93
N LYS A 65 1.29 10.68 1.38
CA LYS A 65 2.31 11.62 1.89
C LYS A 65 1.90 13.08 1.76
N ASP A 66 1.19 13.41 0.69
CA ASP A 66 0.65 14.75 0.45
C ASP A 66 -0.42 15.09 1.49
N VAL A 67 -1.37 14.18 1.73
CA VAL A 67 -2.38 14.31 2.80
C VAL A 67 -1.71 14.42 4.18
N GLU A 68 -0.73 13.58 4.49
CA GLU A 68 0.04 13.65 5.75
C GLU A 68 0.72 15.02 5.94
N ARG A 69 1.30 15.56 4.87
CA ARG A 69 1.97 16.87 4.86
C ARG A 69 0.96 18.00 5.07
N GLU A 70 -0.18 17.96 4.38
CA GLU A 70 -1.26 18.94 4.53
C GLU A 70 -1.82 18.93 5.95
N LEU A 71 -2.04 17.75 6.54
CA LEU A 71 -2.47 17.60 7.93
C LEU A 71 -1.45 18.21 8.89
N ARG A 72 -0.15 17.87 8.74
CA ARG A 72 0.94 18.41 9.58
C ARG A 72 1.05 19.94 9.49
N GLN A 73 0.70 20.51 8.35
CA GLN A 73 0.73 21.95 8.10
C GLN A 73 -0.60 22.65 8.48
N GLY A 74 -1.59 21.91 8.98
CA GLY A 74 -2.92 22.45 9.29
C GLY A 74 -3.69 22.93 8.05
N ARG A 75 -3.30 22.47 6.86
CA ARG A 75 -3.86 22.86 5.55
C ARG A 75 -4.88 21.88 5.00
N ALA A 76 -4.91 20.66 5.54
CA ALA A 76 -5.95 19.70 5.20
C ALA A 76 -7.31 20.26 5.62
N ARG A 77 -8.27 20.33 4.69
CA ARG A 77 -9.68 20.57 5.04
C ARG A 77 -10.14 19.39 5.89
N ALA A 78 -10.26 19.59 7.20
CA ALA A 78 -10.91 18.62 8.07
C ALA A 78 -12.31 18.32 7.53
N GLY A 79 -12.60 17.04 7.31
CA GLY A 79 -13.94 16.56 6.94
C GLY A 79 -14.22 16.36 5.45
N THR A 80 -13.20 16.14 4.60
CA THR A 80 -13.47 15.68 3.23
C THR A 80 -13.99 14.23 3.30
N PRO A 81 -15.24 13.96 2.88
CA PRO A 81 -15.80 12.61 2.84
C PRO A 81 -14.90 11.64 2.05
N ILE A 82 -14.83 10.37 2.46
CA ILE A 82 -14.00 9.35 1.78
C ILE A 82 -14.38 9.21 0.30
N GLU A 83 -15.66 9.43 -0.03
CA GLU A 83 -16.18 9.46 -1.40
C GLU A 83 -15.64 10.62 -2.25
N ASP A 84 -15.24 11.74 -1.66
CA ASP A 84 -14.66 12.87 -2.40
C ASP A 84 -13.14 12.66 -2.67
N VAL A 85 -12.50 11.79 -1.88
CA VAL A 85 -11.08 11.41 -2.04
C VAL A 85 -10.95 10.17 -2.94
N PHE A 86 -11.91 9.26 -2.85
CA PHE A 86 -11.97 8.02 -3.63
C PHE A 86 -13.37 7.85 -4.23
N PRO A 87 -13.63 8.41 -5.42
CA PRO A 87 -14.96 8.48 -6.04
C PRO A 87 -15.70 7.13 -6.18
N ASP A 88 -14.97 6.02 -6.22
CA ASP A 88 -15.52 4.66 -6.44
C ASP A 88 -15.44 3.74 -5.21
N TRP A 89 -15.18 4.29 -4.01
CA TRP A 89 -14.97 3.48 -2.79
C TRP A 89 -16.16 2.58 -2.47
N ASN A 90 -17.38 3.09 -2.57
CA ASN A 90 -18.60 2.34 -2.27
C ASN A 90 -18.80 1.15 -3.23
N ASP A 91 -18.52 1.34 -4.51
CA ASP A 91 -18.56 0.27 -5.52
C ASP A 91 -17.45 -0.77 -5.30
N HIS A 92 -16.29 -0.34 -4.83
CA HIS A 92 -15.21 -1.25 -4.46
C HIS A 92 -15.59 -2.14 -3.27
N VAL A 93 -16.18 -1.54 -2.21
CA VAL A 93 -16.64 -2.28 -1.02
C VAL A 93 -17.79 -3.23 -1.35
N ALA A 94 -18.74 -2.81 -2.18
CA ALA A 94 -19.85 -3.66 -2.62
C ALA A 94 -19.34 -4.90 -3.38
N ARG A 95 -18.40 -4.71 -4.32
CA ARG A 95 -17.77 -5.82 -5.06
C ARG A 95 -16.97 -6.75 -4.17
N ALA A 96 -16.32 -6.23 -3.13
CA ALA A 96 -15.57 -7.05 -2.17
C ALA A 96 -16.48 -7.93 -1.30
N ARG A 97 -17.65 -7.40 -0.90
CA ARG A 97 -18.65 -8.14 -0.12
C ARG A 97 -19.33 -9.25 -0.95
N ALA A 98 -19.69 -8.95 -2.20
CA ALA A 98 -20.31 -9.93 -3.11
C ALA A 98 -19.39 -11.12 -3.48
N ARG A 99 -18.07 -11.02 -3.24
CA ARG A 99 -17.11 -12.14 -3.44
C ARG A 99 -16.93 -13.04 -2.21
N ARG A 100 -17.53 -12.67 -1.07
CA ARG A 100 -17.47 -13.43 0.20
C ARG A 100 -18.73 -14.24 0.47
N GLU A 101 -19.78 -14.04 -0.33
CA GLU A 101 -21.00 -14.85 -0.39
C GLU A 101 -20.86 -15.90 -1.49
#